data_AF-A0A7C3ECQ9-F1
#
_entry.id   AF-A0A7C3ECQ9-F1
#
_cell.length_a   1.000
_cell.length_b   1.000
_cell.length_c   1.000
_cell.angle_alpha   90.00
_cell.angle_beta   90.00
_cell.angle_gamma   90.00
#
_symmetry.space_group_name_H-M   'P 1'
#
loop_
_entity.id
_entity.type
_entity.pdbx_description
1 polymer ?
#
loop_
_entity_poly.entity_id
_entity_poly.type
_entity_poly.pdbx_seq_one_letter_code
_entity_poly.pdbx_strand_id
1 'polypeptide(L)'
;ALGSHEPGVQGLGLPVPQPLDPPYERPLRSAFLMASLVGIFIAQGATLAGAEGGCQAECGSAGAMAAAALASLQGASFADSFHAAALSLKNSLGLACDPVAGLVEVPCVKRNGFIAANALTAVELVLAGIHSLIPFEEVIQAMKQIGDTMPFIIRESAEGGLATTPTGLHYKKLIMGGE
;
A
#
# COMPACT_ATOMS: atom_id res chain seq x y z
N ALA A 1 6.62 -22.35 31.18
CA ALA A 1 7.73 -21.94 32.05
C ALA A 1 8.76 -21.18 31.23
N LEU A 2 8.52 -19.90 30.98
CA LEU A 2 9.51 -18.86 30.70
C LEU A 2 8.89 -17.60 31.32
N GLY A 3 9.44 -17.19 32.47
CA GLY A 3 8.89 -16.10 33.28
C GLY A 3 9.19 -14.75 32.64
N SER A 4 8.14 -13.98 32.37
CA SER A 4 8.22 -12.57 32.02
C SER A 4 8.39 -11.74 33.30
N HIS A 5 9.60 -11.72 33.84
CA HIS A 5 10.03 -10.59 34.67
C HIS A 5 10.77 -9.62 33.76
N GLU A 6 10.03 -8.70 33.13
CA GLU A 6 10.63 -7.47 32.59
C GLU A 6 10.59 -6.40 33.70
N PRO A 7 11.74 -6.05 34.31
CA PRO A 7 11.81 -4.92 35.22
C PRO A 7 12.00 -3.67 34.37
N GLY A 8 10.92 -3.02 33.93
CA GLY A 8 11.04 -1.87 33.02
C GLY A 8 9.96 -0.80 33.04
N VAL A 9 8.72 -1.08 33.46
CA VAL A 9 7.63 -0.08 33.36
C VAL A 9 6.79 0.03 34.65
N GLN A 10 6.79 -0.99 35.50
CA GLN A 10 5.95 -1.06 36.70
C GLN A 10 6.37 -0.09 37.83
N GLY A 11 7.58 0.48 37.78
CA GLY A 11 8.08 1.39 38.81
C GLY A 11 7.53 2.82 38.75
N LEU A 12 6.84 3.21 37.67
CA LEU A 12 6.38 4.58 37.44
C LEU A 12 4.93 4.83 37.89
N GLY A 13 4.22 3.82 38.40
CA GLY A 13 2.80 3.94 38.79
C GLY A 13 1.86 4.32 37.63
N LEU A 14 2.36 4.32 36.40
CA LEU A 14 1.55 4.54 35.20
C LEU A 14 0.73 3.27 34.95
N PRO A 15 -0.57 3.40 34.61
CA PRO A 15 -1.34 2.25 34.18
C PRO A 15 -0.66 1.66 32.94
N VAL A 16 -0.19 0.41 33.04
CA VAL A 16 0.19 -0.37 31.86
C VAL A 16 -1.10 -0.49 31.05
N PRO A 17 -1.17 0.06 29.83
CA PRO A 17 -2.34 -0.14 28.99
C PRO A 17 -2.58 -1.64 28.90
N GLN A 18 -3.79 -2.09 29.22
CA GLN A 18 -4.14 -3.48 28.95
C GLN A 18 -3.80 -3.74 27.47
N PRO A 19 -3.04 -4.80 27.16
CA PRO A 19 -2.88 -5.20 25.77
C PRO A 19 -4.29 -5.25 25.17
N LEU A 20 -4.49 -4.56 24.04
CA LEU A 20 -5.69 -4.77 23.24
C LEU A 20 -5.71 -6.26 22.95
N ASP A 21 -6.57 -7.02 23.63
CA ASP A 21 -6.72 -8.45 23.41
C ASP A 21 -7.30 -8.59 22.00
N PRO A 22 -6.47 -8.81 20.95
CA PRO A 22 -6.95 -8.59 19.60
C PRO A 22 -7.85 -9.77 19.27
N PRO A 23 -9.17 -9.58 19.11
CA PRO A 23 -10.12 -10.67 18.95
C PRO A 23 -10.10 -11.20 17.51
N TYR A 24 -8.93 -11.26 16.87
CA TYR A 24 -8.84 -11.65 15.48
C TYR A 24 -8.98 -13.16 15.38
N GLU A 25 -10.08 -13.62 14.81
CA GLU A 25 -10.25 -15.02 14.50
C GLU A 25 -9.11 -15.52 13.60
N ARG A 26 -8.88 -16.84 13.58
CA ARG A 26 -7.81 -17.46 12.77
C ARG A 26 -7.79 -17.00 11.30
N PRO A 27 -8.94 -16.83 10.61
CA PRO A 27 -8.94 -16.32 9.23
C PRO A 27 -8.34 -14.93 9.11
N LEU A 28 -8.70 -14.00 10.00
CA LEU A 28 -8.22 -12.62 9.97
C LEU A 28 -6.73 -12.52 10.29
N ARG A 29 -6.23 -13.34 11.23
CA ARG A 29 -4.77 -13.46 11.46
C ARG A 29 -4.02 -13.93 10.22
N SER A 30 -4.56 -14.94 9.52
CA SER A 30 -3.94 -15.48 8.30
C SER A 30 -3.92 -14.44 7.18
N ALA A 31 -4.99 -13.66 7.05
CA ALA A 31 -5.08 -12.56 6.10
C ALA A 31 -4.04 -11.46 6.38
N PHE A 32 -3.88 -11.05 7.64
CA PHE A 32 -2.85 -10.08 8.01
C PHE A 32 -1.44 -10.61 7.76
N LEU A 33 -1.18 -11.89 8.02
CA LEU A 33 0.10 -12.52 7.67
C LEU A 33 0.34 -12.50 6.16
N MET A 34 -0.69 -12.77 5.34
CA MET A 34 -0.55 -12.65 3.89
C MET A 34 -0.27 -11.23 3.42
N ALA A 35 -1.00 -10.23 3.91
CA ALA A 35 -0.69 -8.83 3.63
C ALA A 35 0.75 -8.48 4.02
N SER A 36 1.20 -8.95 5.20
CA SER A 36 2.54 -8.68 5.70
C SER A 36 3.62 -9.30 4.81
N LEU A 37 3.44 -10.55 4.37
CA LEU A 37 4.37 -11.23 3.46
C LEU A 37 4.51 -10.47 2.13
N VAL A 38 3.39 -10.07 1.53
CA VAL A 38 3.39 -9.26 0.30
C VAL A 38 4.13 -7.94 0.51
N GLY A 39 3.85 -7.23 1.61
CA GLY A 39 4.52 -5.98 1.94
C GLY A 39 6.03 -6.14 2.15
N ILE A 40 6.46 -7.22 2.82
CA ILE A 40 7.87 -7.55 3.03
C ILE A 40 8.57 -7.80 1.69
N PHE A 41 7.97 -8.57 0.79
CA PHE A 41 8.58 -8.85 -0.52
C PHE A 41 8.71 -7.59 -1.36
N ILE A 42 7.71 -6.71 -1.34
CA ILE A 42 7.80 -5.42 -2.03
C ILE A 42 8.89 -4.55 -1.41
N ALA A 43 8.95 -4.44 -0.09
CA ALA A 43 9.95 -3.63 0.60
C ALA A 43 11.39 -4.13 0.35
N GLN A 44 11.57 -5.45 0.19
CA GLN A 44 12.88 -6.04 -0.11
C GLN A 44 13.27 -5.91 -1.59
N GLY A 45 12.31 -6.02 -2.51
CA GLY A 45 12.58 -5.99 -3.95
C GLY A 45 12.49 -4.61 -4.58
N ALA A 46 11.84 -3.65 -3.92
CA ALA A 46 11.58 -2.32 -4.45
C ALA A 46 11.58 -1.25 -3.34
N THR A 47 10.49 -0.47 -3.21
CA THR A 47 10.30 0.57 -2.20
C THR A 47 8.81 0.66 -1.85
N LEU A 48 8.50 1.17 -0.66
CA LEU A 48 7.14 1.51 -0.24
C LEU A 48 6.89 3.02 -0.24
N ALA A 49 7.91 3.83 -0.57
CA ALA A 49 7.84 5.28 -0.47
C ALA A 49 7.42 5.94 -1.79
N GLY A 50 6.44 6.85 -1.74
CA GLY A 50 5.93 7.58 -2.90
C GLY A 50 6.99 8.49 -3.50
N ALA A 51 7.78 9.13 -2.64
CA ALA A 51 8.93 9.94 -3.00
C ALA A 51 10.02 9.19 -3.80
N GLU A 52 10.12 7.87 -3.65
CA GLU A 52 11.12 7.06 -4.36
C GLU A 52 10.56 6.44 -5.64
N GLY A 53 9.36 5.85 -5.55
CA GLY A 53 8.79 5.01 -6.61
C GLY A 53 7.48 5.51 -7.21
N GLY A 54 6.97 6.67 -6.80
CA GLY A 54 5.62 7.13 -7.14
C GLY A 54 4.53 6.40 -6.34
N CYS A 55 3.28 6.72 -6.60
CA CYS A 55 2.14 6.20 -5.85
C CYS A 55 1.88 4.70 -6.10
N GLN A 56 2.50 4.12 -7.14
CA GLN A 56 2.61 2.67 -7.29
C GLN A 56 3.30 2.00 -6.07
N ALA A 57 4.27 2.66 -5.46
CA ALA A 57 5.02 2.14 -4.32
C ALA A 57 4.25 2.23 -3.00
N GLU A 58 3.36 3.21 -2.85
CA GLU A 58 2.53 3.38 -1.66
C GLU A 58 1.18 2.69 -1.83
N CYS A 59 0.32 3.30 -2.63
CA CYS A 59 -1.04 2.83 -2.84
C CYS A 59 -1.06 1.54 -3.64
N GLY A 60 -0.21 1.39 -4.66
CA GLY A 60 -0.11 0.12 -5.40
C GLY A 60 0.28 -1.05 -4.51
N SER A 61 1.31 -0.87 -3.67
CA SER A 61 1.71 -1.86 -2.66
C SER A 61 0.60 -2.16 -1.65
N ALA A 62 -0.06 -1.14 -1.12
CA ALA A 62 -1.20 -1.32 -0.22
C ALA A 62 -2.34 -2.12 -0.89
N GLY A 63 -2.61 -1.84 -2.17
CA GLY A 63 -3.56 -2.59 -2.98
C GLY A 63 -3.17 -4.05 -3.19
N ALA A 64 -1.88 -4.33 -3.39
CA ALA A 64 -1.36 -5.69 -3.53
C ALA A 64 -1.49 -6.46 -2.21
N MET A 65 -1.13 -5.83 -1.08
CA MET A 65 -1.27 -6.39 0.27
C MET A 65 -2.73 -6.69 0.59
N ALA A 66 -3.63 -5.75 0.30
CA ALA A 66 -5.07 -5.93 0.49
C ALA A 66 -5.62 -7.07 -0.39
N ALA A 67 -5.21 -7.16 -1.66
CA ALA A 67 -5.66 -8.21 -2.57
C ALA A 67 -5.27 -9.61 -2.06
N ALA A 68 -4.03 -9.80 -1.60
CA ALA A 68 -3.61 -11.09 -1.04
C ALA A 68 -4.36 -11.46 0.25
N ALA A 69 -4.55 -10.49 1.15
CA ALA A 69 -5.29 -10.72 2.38
C ALA A 69 -6.76 -11.08 2.10
N LEU A 70 -7.41 -10.36 1.19
CA LEU A 70 -8.80 -10.60 0.80
C LEU A 70 -8.96 -11.94 0.06
N ALA A 71 -8.04 -12.29 -0.84
CA ALA A 71 -8.04 -13.59 -1.51
C ALA A 71 -7.95 -14.73 -0.48
N SER A 72 -7.04 -14.61 0.51
CA SER A 72 -6.91 -15.58 1.59
C SER A 72 -8.18 -15.70 2.43
N LEU A 73 -8.85 -14.58 2.75
CA LEU A 73 -10.14 -14.59 3.47
C LEU A 73 -11.26 -15.28 2.67
N GLN A 74 -11.23 -15.17 1.35
CA GLN A 74 -12.17 -15.82 0.44
C GLN A 74 -11.83 -17.30 0.18
N GLY A 75 -10.82 -17.85 0.87
CA GLY A 75 -10.44 -19.26 0.78
C GLY A 75 -9.54 -19.59 -0.41
N ALA A 76 -8.97 -18.59 -1.08
CA ALA A 76 -7.98 -18.82 -2.14
C ALA A 76 -6.72 -19.50 -1.58
N SER A 77 -6.01 -20.23 -2.43
CA SER A 77 -4.75 -20.85 -2.04
C SER A 77 -3.67 -19.80 -1.74
N PHE A 78 -2.58 -20.24 -1.10
CA PHE A 78 -1.41 -19.39 -0.87
C PHE A 78 -0.85 -18.82 -2.19
N ALA A 79 -0.75 -19.64 -3.24
CA ALA A 79 -0.29 -19.22 -4.56
C ALA A 79 -1.27 -18.23 -5.22
N ASP A 80 -2.57 -18.50 -5.12
CA ASP A 80 -3.62 -17.63 -5.68
C ASP A 80 -3.66 -16.26 -5.00
N SER A 81 -3.31 -16.19 -3.72
CA SER A 81 -3.15 -14.93 -2.99
C SER A 81 -2.05 -14.06 -3.61
N PHE A 82 -0.95 -14.66 -4.08
CA PHE A 82 0.09 -13.93 -4.82
C PHE A 82 -0.33 -13.58 -6.25
N HIS A 83 -1.15 -14.40 -6.92
CA HIS A 83 -1.74 -14.02 -8.20
C HIS A 83 -2.65 -12.78 -8.04
N ALA A 84 -3.43 -12.69 -6.96
CA ALA A 84 -4.27 -11.53 -6.67
C ALA A 84 -3.42 -10.28 -6.39
N ALA A 85 -2.36 -10.42 -5.57
CA ALA A 85 -1.40 -9.35 -5.34
C ALA A 85 -0.74 -8.86 -6.65
N ALA A 86 -0.31 -9.78 -7.50
CA ALA A 86 0.32 -9.47 -8.78
C ALA A 86 -0.64 -8.75 -9.73
N LEU A 87 -1.91 -9.18 -9.84
CA LEU A 87 -2.91 -8.49 -10.67
C LEU A 87 -3.19 -7.07 -10.16
N SER A 88 -3.38 -6.91 -8.85
CA SER A 88 -3.61 -5.61 -8.21
C SER A 88 -2.42 -4.66 -8.42
N LEU A 89 -1.20 -5.14 -8.19
CA LEU A 89 0.02 -4.34 -8.36
C LEU A 89 0.27 -3.95 -9.82
N LYS A 90 0.08 -4.89 -10.77
CA LYS A 90 0.22 -4.61 -12.20
C LYS A 90 -0.67 -3.46 -12.66
N ASN A 91 -1.92 -3.40 -12.18
CA ASN A 91 -2.84 -2.32 -12.53
C ASN A 91 -2.45 -0.96 -11.91
N SER A 92 -1.47 -0.95 -11.00
CA SER A 92 -0.94 0.26 -10.37
C SER A 92 0.43 0.67 -10.91
N LEU A 93 1.07 -0.13 -11.76
CA LEU A 93 2.40 0.19 -12.30
C LEU A 93 2.39 1.50 -13.10
N GLY A 94 3.38 2.35 -12.85
CA GLY A 94 3.51 3.68 -13.44
C GLY A 94 2.68 4.77 -12.76
N LEU A 95 1.94 4.46 -11.69
CA LEU A 95 1.11 5.45 -11.02
C LEU A 95 1.99 6.53 -10.33
N ALA A 96 2.00 7.73 -10.90
CA ALA A 96 2.71 8.90 -10.38
C ALA A 96 2.20 9.36 -9.00
N CYS A 97 3.06 9.97 -8.18
CA CYS A 97 2.64 10.67 -6.95
C CYS A 97 2.86 12.17 -7.14
N ASP A 98 1.80 12.96 -7.17
CA ASP A 98 1.92 14.41 -7.35
C ASP A 98 0.73 15.12 -6.66
N PRO A 99 0.78 15.18 -5.32
CA PRO A 99 -0.33 15.68 -4.52
C PRO A 99 -0.50 17.19 -4.63
N VAL A 100 -1.74 17.67 -4.73
CA VAL A 100 -2.06 19.09 -4.74
C VAL A 100 -1.60 19.72 -3.42
N ALA A 101 -0.86 20.82 -3.55
CA ALA A 101 -0.27 21.54 -2.42
C ALA A 101 0.66 20.71 -1.51
N GLY A 102 1.14 19.54 -1.98
CA GLY A 102 1.95 18.63 -1.16
C GLY A 102 1.15 17.87 -0.09
N LEU A 103 -0.18 17.88 -0.15
CA LEU A 103 -1.04 17.31 0.89
C LEU A 103 -1.53 15.90 0.53
N VAL A 104 -1.67 15.05 1.53
CA VAL A 104 -2.22 13.68 1.40
C VAL A 104 -3.75 13.72 1.30
N GLU A 105 -4.28 14.51 0.38
CA GLU A 105 -5.72 14.73 0.21
C GLU A 105 -6.15 14.53 -1.25
N VAL A 106 -5.63 15.36 -2.15
CA VAL A 106 -5.91 15.30 -3.58
C VAL A 106 -4.65 14.88 -4.32
N PRO A 107 -4.61 13.71 -4.99
CA PRO A 107 -5.69 12.74 -5.17
C PRO A 107 -5.72 11.61 -4.12
N CYS A 108 -4.84 11.64 -3.11
CA CYS A 108 -4.49 10.51 -2.26
C CYS A 108 -5.71 9.83 -1.58
N VAL A 109 -6.67 10.59 -1.06
CA VAL A 109 -7.87 10.02 -0.41
C VAL A 109 -8.70 9.21 -1.40
N LYS A 110 -8.89 9.72 -2.62
CA LYS A 110 -9.68 9.03 -3.65
C LYS A 110 -8.93 7.82 -4.18
N ARG A 111 -7.60 7.91 -4.31
CA ARG A 111 -6.75 6.78 -4.72
C ARG A 111 -6.91 5.59 -3.80
N ASN A 112 -6.99 5.79 -2.48
CA ASN A 112 -7.25 4.69 -1.54
C ASN A 112 -8.58 3.96 -1.86
N GLY A 113 -9.65 4.71 -2.16
CA GLY A 113 -10.93 4.12 -2.58
C GLY A 113 -10.84 3.32 -3.88
N PHE A 114 -10.20 3.88 -4.91
CA PHE A 114 -10.01 3.18 -6.19
C PHE A 114 -9.12 1.94 -6.05
N ILE A 115 -8.08 2.01 -5.22
CA ILE A 115 -7.16 0.91 -4.97
C ILE A 115 -7.82 -0.22 -4.17
N ALA A 116 -8.72 0.10 -3.23
CA ALA A 116 -9.52 -0.91 -2.57
C ALA A 116 -10.42 -1.66 -3.57
N ALA A 117 -11.06 -0.95 -4.50
CA ALA A 117 -11.83 -1.56 -5.58
C ALA A 117 -10.96 -2.39 -6.54
N ASN A 118 -9.75 -1.92 -6.84
CA ASN A 118 -8.76 -2.66 -7.63
C ASN A 118 -8.38 -3.99 -6.95
N ALA A 119 -8.14 -3.97 -5.64
CA ALA A 119 -7.83 -5.17 -4.87
C ALA A 119 -8.97 -6.20 -4.91
N LEU A 120 -10.21 -5.76 -4.69
CA LEU A 120 -11.39 -6.62 -4.81
C LEU A 120 -11.52 -7.21 -6.22
N THR A 121 -11.32 -6.40 -7.25
CA THR A 121 -11.36 -6.85 -8.65
C THR A 121 -10.30 -7.93 -8.90
N ALA A 122 -9.08 -7.75 -8.40
CA ALA A 122 -8.02 -8.75 -8.52
C ALA A 122 -8.37 -10.09 -7.83
N VAL A 123 -9.05 -10.04 -6.69
CA VAL A 123 -9.54 -11.25 -5.99
C VAL A 123 -10.58 -11.96 -6.82
N GLU A 124 -11.58 -11.25 -7.34
CA GLU A 124 -12.64 -11.84 -8.17
C GLU A 124 -12.08 -12.49 -9.45
N LEU A 125 -11.07 -11.86 -10.08
CA LEU A 125 -10.39 -12.45 -11.23
C LEU A 125 -9.74 -13.79 -10.87
N VAL A 126 -9.02 -13.86 -9.76
CA VAL A 126 -8.37 -15.09 -9.31
C VAL A 126 -9.39 -16.18 -8.95
N LEU A 127 -10.47 -15.83 -8.25
CA LEU A 127 -11.54 -16.79 -7.93
C LEU A 127 -12.26 -17.30 -9.18
N ALA A 128 -12.28 -16.51 -10.26
CA ALA A 128 -12.76 -16.92 -11.58
C ALA A 128 -11.74 -17.76 -12.38
N GLY A 129 -10.56 -18.08 -11.81
CA GLY A 129 -9.50 -18.83 -12.47
C GLY A 129 -8.61 -18.00 -13.40
N ILE A 130 -8.70 -16.67 -13.33
CA ILE A 130 -7.87 -15.75 -14.11
C ILE A 130 -6.66 -15.37 -13.27
N HIS A 131 -5.52 -15.98 -13.57
CA HIS A 131 -4.29 -15.80 -12.80
C HIS A 131 -3.33 -14.82 -13.46
N SER A 132 -2.41 -14.26 -12.67
CA SER A 132 -1.30 -13.49 -13.23
C SER A 132 -0.35 -14.40 -13.99
N LEU A 133 -0.16 -14.15 -15.29
CA LEU A 133 0.86 -14.82 -16.10
C LEU A 133 2.29 -14.47 -15.68
N ILE A 134 2.51 -13.22 -15.25
CA ILE A 134 3.81 -12.76 -14.75
C ILE A 134 3.85 -13.02 -13.22
N PRO A 135 4.86 -13.73 -12.71
CA PRO A 135 5.03 -13.97 -11.27
C PRO A 135 5.10 -12.68 -10.46
N PHE A 136 4.71 -12.75 -9.20
CA PHE A 136 4.62 -11.56 -8.34
C PHE A 136 5.98 -10.86 -8.15
N GLU A 137 7.06 -11.64 -8.05
CA GLU A 137 8.42 -11.15 -7.88
C GLU A 137 8.88 -10.34 -9.11
N GLU A 138 8.54 -10.79 -10.31
CA GLU A 138 8.81 -10.05 -11.55
C GLU A 138 8.01 -8.75 -11.62
N VAL A 139 6.77 -8.75 -11.12
CA VAL A 139 5.96 -7.52 -11.02
C VAL A 139 6.61 -6.51 -10.05
N ILE A 140 7.18 -6.97 -8.93
CA ILE A 140 7.94 -6.10 -8.01
C ILE A 140 9.17 -5.51 -8.71
N GLN A 141 9.93 -6.33 -9.45
CA GLN A 141 11.09 -5.85 -10.21
C GLN A 141 10.69 -4.81 -11.26
N ALA A 142 9.59 -5.04 -11.97
CA ALA A 142 9.03 -4.07 -12.90
C ALA A 142 8.64 -2.76 -12.19
N MET A 143 7.99 -2.85 -11.02
CA MET A 143 7.68 -1.67 -10.20
C MET A 143 8.95 -0.88 -9.85
N LYS A 144 10.01 -1.56 -9.40
CA LYS A 144 11.29 -0.93 -9.07
C LYS A 144 11.90 -0.20 -10.27
N GLN A 145 11.99 -0.87 -11.42
CA GLN A 145 12.54 -0.29 -12.65
C GLN A 145 11.75 0.94 -13.12
N ILE A 146 10.41 0.87 -13.04
CA ILE A 146 9.55 2.02 -13.36
C ILE A 146 9.79 3.17 -12.38
N GLY A 147 9.89 2.89 -11.08
CA GLY A 147 10.16 3.90 -10.06
C GLY A 147 11.52 4.59 -10.26
N ASP A 148 12.57 3.83 -10.56
CA ASP A 148 13.93 4.34 -10.80
C ASP A 148 14.02 5.26 -12.01
N THR A 149 13.16 5.05 -13.00
CA THR A 149 13.10 5.87 -14.22
C THR A 149 12.09 7.02 -14.12
N MET A 150 11.33 7.10 -13.03
CA MET A 150 10.29 8.11 -12.84
C MET A 150 10.91 9.50 -12.55
N PRO A 151 10.53 10.55 -13.29
CA PRO A 151 10.99 11.91 -13.02
C PRO A 151 10.68 12.36 -11.60
N PHE A 152 11.61 13.08 -10.96
CA PHE A 152 11.45 13.62 -9.60
C PHE A 152 10.18 14.47 -9.43
N ILE A 153 9.80 15.25 -10.46
CA ILE A 153 8.63 16.13 -10.43
C ILE A 153 7.27 15.40 -10.29
N ILE A 154 7.24 14.07 -10.43
CA ILE A 154 6.04 13.25 -10.25
C ILE A 154 6.24 12.12 -9.21
N ARG A 155 7.20 12.33 -8.30
CA ARG A 155 7.49 11.51 -7.12
C ARG A 155 7.31 12.32 -5.83
N GLU A 156 6.05 12.61 -5.53
CA GLU A 156 5.56 13.27 -4.31
C GLU A 156 6.03 14.73 -4.10
N SER A 157 6.78 15.29 -5.05
CA SER A 157 7.33 16.66 -4.97
C SER A 157 6.29 17.77 -5.07
N ALA A 158 5.09 17.51 -5.62
CA ALA A 158 4.06 18.52 -5.90
C ALA A 158 4.54 19.62 -6.88
N GLU A 159 5.48 19.26 -7.76
CA GLU A 159 6.12 20.13 -8.74
C GLU A 159 5.77 19.79 -10.20
N GLY A 160 4.93 18.76 -10.41
CA GLY A 160 4.58 18.27 -11.74
C GLY A 160 3.08 18.13 -11.97
N GLY A 161 2.73 17.23 -12.89
CA GLY A 161 1.40 16.72 -13.20
C GLY A 161 0.17 17.48 -12.68
N LEU A 162 -0.53 16.84 -11.74
CA LEU A 162 -1.81 17.30 -11.19
C LEU A 162 -1.63 18.53 -10.29
N ALA A 163 -0.55 18.57 -9.50
CA ALA A 163 -0.30 19.63 -8.53
C ALA A 163 -0.06 20.99 -9.20
N THR A 164 0.49 21.00 -10.43
CA THR A 164 0.79 22.22 -11.20
C THR A 164 -0.29 22.64 -12.19
N THR A 165 -1.43 21.94 -12.23
CA THR A 165 -2.59 22.40 -13.02
C THR A 165 -3.08 23.77 -12.54
N PRO A 166 -3.75 24.59 -13.39
CA PRO A 166 -4.24 25.90 -12.98
C PRO A 166 -5.07 25.88 -11.68
N THR A 167 -5.96 24.89 -11.56
CA THR A 167 -6.77 24.68 -10.36
C THR A 167 -5.95 24.16 -9.18
N GLY A 168 -4.98 23.26 -9.40
CA GLY A 168 -4.07 22.79 -8.36
C GLY A 168 -3.24 23.92 -7.75
N LEU A 169 -2.69 24.80 -8.59
CA LEU A 169 -1.95 26.00 -8.17
C LEU A 169 -2.85 27.00 -7.44
N HIS A 170 -4.10 27.18 -7.89
CA HIS A 170 -5.07 28.01 -7.19
C HIS A 170 -5.32 27.51 -5.76
N TYR A 171 -5.58 26.22 -5.57
CA TYR A 171 -5.75 25.64 -4.23
C TYR A 171 -4.47 25.70 -3.40
N LYS A 172 -3.29 25.50 -4.00
CA LYS A 172 -2.00 25.68 -3.31
C LYS A 172 -1.88 27.09 -2.74
N LYS A 173 -2.23 28.13 -3.50
CA LYS A 173 -2.20 29.53 -3.01
C LYS A 173 -3.18 29.75 -1.86
N LEU A 174 -4.44 29.31 -2.02
CA LEU A 174 -5.48 29.45 -0.99
C LEU A 174 -5.07 28.80 0.34
N ILE A 175 -4.48 27.59 0.28
CA ILE A 175 -4.07 26.84 1.47
C ILE A 175 -2.84 27.47 2.13
N MET A 176 -1.85 27.90 1.31
CA MET A 176 -0.58 28.43 1.81
C MET A 176 -0.64 29.92 2.19
N GLY A 177 -1.82 30.55 2.11
CA GLY A 177 -2.00 31.96 2.45
C GLY A 177 -1.33 32.94 1.48
N GLY A 178 -1.04 32.50 0.25
CA GLY A 178 -0.48 33.38 -0.79
C GLY A 178 -1.60 34.10 -1.56
N GLU A 179 -1.53 35.43 -1.61
CA GLU A 179 -2.39 36.29 -2.44
C GLU A 179 -2.35 35.92 -3.94
#